data_AF-A0A3M1VQ67-F1
#
_entry.id   AF-A0A3M1VQ67-F1
#
_cell.length_a   1.000
_cell.length_b   1.000
_cell.length_c   1.000
_cell.angle_alpha   90.00
_cell.angle_beta   90.00
_cell.angle_gamma   90.00
#
_symmetry.space_group_name_H-M   'P 1'
#
loop_
_entity.id
_entity.type
_entity.pdbx_description
1 polymer ?
#
loop_
_entity_poly.entity_id
_entity_poly.type
_entity_poly.pdbx_seq_one_letter_code
_entity_poly.pdbx_strand_id
1 'polypeptide(L)'
;MGARRVRLAVAGAAVLGAAAGVPFLLARFRAGDPFAVARLSIWPAALKALADAPWFGFGPGGFRSIAPAYAFPVDGSLVRYAKVFRGPHSDPLGLALAGGLPALLLAGVLAGCLLPRIWRAARRAPAQAGLLAGLAALAAHGLADDFLAERPAAALLAALFAVALIGSDRPRSEPRRPLRLAAALALAVWLGAGELRPYAADRALRAGDAELAAALDPLRDDAWLAALGSGGGGPLDRTASALEAARRAIAANRALPAAWRARALVLDASCRGPLAERITCEDALAAWGASLARLPRDVTARRGRARLEAALGRRGEAAADLALALAWEPAYLGALADLARLYEEAGQVEAAREEMAALEEAARVARGIVPASPYERAVLAPPEPPALRTGEPAGPERLTAPGRRP
;
A
#
# COMPACT_ATOMS: atom_id res chain seq x y z
N MET A 1 -2.88 -52.36 6.68
CA MET A 1 -1.55 -51.94 6.19
C MET A 1 -0.65 -51.66 7.39
N GLY A 2 0.51 -52.31 7.53
CA GLY A 2 1.38 -52.12 8.72
C GLY A 2 1.99 -50.72 8.80
N ALA A 3 2.17 -50.18 10.01
CA ALA A 3 2.70 -48.83 10.27
C ALA A 3 4.01 -48.51 9.52
N ARG A 4 4.84 -49.52 9.25
CA ARG A 4 6.07 -49.40 8.45
C ARG A 4 5.80 -49.04 6.99
N ARG A 5 4.76 -49.60 6.36
CA ARG A 5 4.39 -49.30 4.96
C ARG A 5 3.86 -47.87 4.82
N VAL A 6 3.10 -47.40 5.80
CA VAL A 6 2.60 -46.01 5.83
C VAL A 6 3.77 -45.03 5.98
N ARG A 7 4.73 -45.28 6.88
CA ARG A 7 5.93 -44.44 7.01
C ARG A 7 6.77 -44.39 5.74
N LEU A 8 6.96 -45.54 5.08
CA LEU A 8 7.69 -45.60 3.79
C LEU A 8 6.94 -44.87 2.68
N ALA A 9 5.61 -44.95 2.62
CA ALA A 9 4.80 -44.23 1.64
C ALA A 9 4.88 -42.70 1.87
N VAL A 10 4.80 -42.24 3.13
CA VAL A 10 4.93 -40.82 3.47
C VAL A 10 6.35 -40.30 3.16
N ALA A 11 7.38 -41.06 3.53
CA ALA A 11 8.76 -40.70 3.20
C ALA A 11 9.00 -40.66 1.69
N GLY A 12 8.48 -41.64 0.95
CA GLY A 12 8.55 -41.68 -0.51
C GLY A 12 7.85 -40.49 -1.16
N ALA A 13 6.65 -40.13 -0.68
CA ALA A 13 5.92 -38.96 -1.17
C ALA A 13 6.67 -37.64 -0.88
N ALA A 14 7.26 -37.50 0.31
CA ALA A 14 8.07 -36.33 0.66
C ALA A 14 9.33 -36.21 -0.21
N VAL A 15 10.04 -37.32 -0.45
CA VAL A 15 11.22 -37.36 -1.32
C VAL A 15 10.85 -37.04 -2.76
N LEU A 16 9.76 -37.61 -3.29
CA LEU A 16 9.28 -37.30 -4.64
C LEU A 16 8.88 -35.83 -4.78
N GLY A 17 8.20 -35.27 -3.77
CA GLY A 17 7.85 -33.84 -3.74
C GLY A 17 9.10 -32.94 -3.75
N ALA A 18 10.10 -33.28 -2.94
CA ALA A 18 11.37 -32.55 -2.92
C ALA A 18 12.14 -32.68 -4.25
N ALA A 19 12.23 -33.90 -4.80
CA ALA A 19 12.91 -34.17 -6.07
C ALA A 19 12.26 -33.45 -7.25
N ALA A 20 10.93 -33.26 -7.25
CA ALA A 20 10.22 -32.49 -8.26
C ALA A 20 10.33 -30.96 -8.04
N GLY A 21 10.29 -30.51 -6.78
CA GLY A 21 10.27 -29.07 -6.45
C GLY A 21 11.64 -28.38 -6.52
N VAL A 22 12.72 -29.06 -6.10
CA VAL A 22 14.07 -28.47 -6.03
C VAL A 22 14.60 -28.05 -7.42
N PRO A 23 14.45 -28.84 -8.50
CA PRO A 23 14.87 -28.41 -9.84
C PRO A 23 14.14 -27.16 -10.33
N PHE A 24 12.83 -27.04 -10.04
CA PHE A 24 12.04 -25.86 -10.40
C PHE A 24 12.53 -24.59 -9.67
N LEU A 25 12.82 -24.71 -8.37
CA LEU A 25 13.40 -23.63 -7.57
C LEU A 25 14.78 -23.23 -8.10
N LEU A 26 15.67 -24.19 -8.36
CA LEU A 26 17.01 -23.93 -8.90
C LEU A 26 16.97 -23.29 -10.29
N ALA A 27 16.07 -23.72 -11.16
CA ALA A 27 15.87 -23.10 -12.47
C ALA A 27 15.47 -21.64 -12.34
N ARG A 28 14.58 -21.32 -11.39
CA ARG A 28 14.15 -19.95 -11.12
C ARG A 28 15.28 -19.05 -10.60
N PHE A 29 16.17 -19.56 -9.75
CA PHE A 29 17.34 -18.81 -9.29
C PHE A 29 18.41 -18.64 -10.38
N ARG A 30 18.56 -19.59 -11.30
CA ARG A 30 19.53 -19.51 -12.41
C ARG A 30 19.10 -18.58 -13.54
N ALA A 31 17.81 -18.23 -13.63
CA ALA A 31 17.27 -17.39 -14.69
C ALA A 31 17.73 -15.91 -14.64
N GLY A 32 18.61 -15.54 -13.69
CA GLY A 32 19.12 -14.17 -13.58
C GLY A 32 18.05 -13.13 -13.24
N ASP A 33 16.91 -13.57 -12.67
CA ASP A 33 15.84 -12.68 -12.25
C ASP A 33 16.38 -11.73 -11.17
N PRO A 34 16.55 -10.41 -11.45
CA PRO A 34 17.06 -9.46 -10.46
C PRO A 34 16.13 -9.36 -9.24
N PHE A 35 14.94 -9.95 -9.33
CA PHE A 35 13.94 -9.99 -8.27
C PHE A 35 13.91 -11.30 -7.46
N ALA A 36 14.74 -12.30 -7.77
CA ALA A 36 14.73 -13.60 -7.08
C ALA A 36 14.97 -13.45 -5.57
N VAL A 37 15.78 -12.47 -5.16
CA VAL A 37 16.10 -12.16 -3.76
C VAL A 37 15.35 -10.93 -3.22
N ALA A 38 14.56 -10.24 -4.05
CA ALA A 38 13.87 -9.01 -3.63
C ALA A 38 12.89 -9.23 -2.46
N ARG A 39 12.41 -10.46 -2.25
CA ARG A 39 11.60 -10.83 -1.08
C ARG A 39 12.37 -10.66 0.24
N LEU A 40 13.66 -10.98 0.26
CA LEU A 40 14.50 -10.78 1.44
C LEU A 40 14.65 -9.29 1.76
N SER A 41 14.59 -8.41 0.76
CA SER A 41 14.62 -6.95 0.95
C SER A 41 13.29 -6.39 1.49
N ILE A 42 12.18 -7.12 1.38
CA ILE A 42 10.88 -6.72 1.93
C ILE A 42 10.88 -6.81 3.46
N TRP A 43 11.58 -7.79 4.04
CA TRP A 43 11.60 -7.96 5.50
C TRP A 43 12.27 -6.79 6.24
N PRO A 44 13.46 -6.28 5.84
CA PRO A 44 14.01 -5.05 6.41
C PRO A 44 13.07 -3.85 6.27
N ALA A 45 12.38 -3.72 5.13
CA ALA A 45 11.40 -2.66 4.92
C ALA A 45 10.19 -2.78 5.88
N ALA A 46 9.68 -3.99 6.06
CA ALA A 46 8.61 -4.30 7.02
C ALA A 46 9.06 -4.06 8.47
N LEU A 47 10.27 -4.45 8.84
CA LEU A 47 10.83 -4.20 10.17
C LEU A 47 11.03 -2.70 10.43
N LYS A 48 11.47 -1.93 9.43
CA LYS A 48 11.52 -0.47 9.50
C LYS A 48 10.14 0.12 9.74
N ALA A 49 9.13 -0.34 9.00
CA ALA A 49 7.74 0.10 9.20
C ALA A 49 7.23 -0.24 10.61
N LEU A 50 7.54 -1.42 11.13
CA LEU A 50 7.20 -1.78 12.51
C LEU A 50 7.89 -0.89 13.54
N ALA A 51 9.14 -0.47 13.29
CA ALA A 51 9.84 0.46 14.16
C ALA A 51 9.21 1.86 14.19
N ASP A 52 8.58 2.29 13.10
CA ASP A 52 7.85 3.57 13.02
C ASP A 52 6.48 3.53 13.75
N ALA A 53 5.91 2.33 13.95
CA ALA A 53 4.63 2.15 14.65
C ALA A 53 4.58 0.87 15.54
N PRO A 54 5.43 0.76 16.59
CA PRO A 54 5.65 -0.50 17.29
C PRO A 54 4.46 -0.94 18.16
N TRP A 55 3.67 -0.01 18.69
CA TRP A 55 2.65 -0.33 19.69
C TRP A 55 1.32 -0.79 19.10
N PHE A 56 0.90 -0.21 17.99
CA PHE A 56 -0.42 -0.48 17.40
C PHE A 56 -0.35 -0.78 15.91
N GLY A 57 0.86 -0.78 15.32
CA GLY A 57 1.02 -0.96 13.88
C GLY A 57 0.27 0.12 13.09
N PHE A 58 -0.19 -0.28 11.92
CA PHE A 58 -0.93 0.56 10.96
C PHE A 58 -2.41 0.17 10.86
N GLY A 59 -2.89 -0.70 11.75
CA GLY A 59 -4.25 -1.24 11.73
C GLY A 59 -4.45 -2.38 10.71
N PRO A 60 -5.64 -3.02 10.71
CA PRO A 60 -5.98 -4.10 9.78
C PRO A 60 -5.81 -3.67 8.32
N GLY A 61 -5.04 -4.43 7.54
CA GLY A 61 -4.80 -4.14 6.11
C GLY A 61 -3.91 -2.91 5.83
N GLY A 62 -3.56 -2.11 6.85
CA GLY A 62 -2.90 -0.81 6.69
C GLY A 62 -1.49 -0.88 6.09
N PHE A 63 -0.80 -2.01 6.21
CA PHE A 63 0.54 -2.15 5.61
C PHE A 63 0.53 -1.98 4.08
N ARG A 64 -0.52 -2.45 3.40
CA ARG A 64 -0.61 -2.34 1.94
C ARG A 64 -0.65 -0.88 1.48
N SER A 65 -1.30 -0.01 2.24
CA SER A 65 -1.48 1.40 1.90
C SER A 65 -0.26 2.25 2.26
N ILE A 66 0.55 1.83 3.25
CA ILE A 66 1.82 2.48 3.61
C ILE A 66 3.06 1.88 2.94
N ALA A 67 2.97 0.70 2.32
CA ALA A 67 4.10 0.04 1.64
C ALA A 67 4.89 0.95 0.65
N PRO A 68 4.27 1.88 -0.11
CA PRO A 68 5.01 2.84 -0.93
C PRO A 68 6.03 3.70 -0.15
N ALA A 69 5.84 3.91 1.16
CA ALA A 69 6.79 4.62 2.03
C ALA A 69 8.03 3.79 2.41
N TYR A 70 7.97 2.47 2.21
CA TYR A 70 9.04 1.53 2.56
C TYR A 70 9.57 0.70 1.39
N ALA A 71 9.04 0.87 0.16
CA ALA A 71 9.73 0.49 -1.09
C ALA A 71 11.24 0.85 -1.08
N PHE A 72 12.04 0.20 -1.89
CA PHE A 72 13.49 0.38 -1.92
C PHE A 72 13.94 0.49 -3.38
N PRO A 73 15.09 1.14 -3.65
CA PRO A 73 15.55 1.29 -5.01
C PRO A 73 15.88 -0.08 -5.60
N VAL A 74 15.52 -0.28 -6.86
CA VAL A 74 15.96 -1.40 -7.68
C VAL A 74 17.03 -0.90 -8.64
N ASP A 75 18.28 -1.27 -8.38
CA ASP A 75 19.40 -0.89 -9.24
C ASP A 75 19.24 -1.54 -10.64
N GLY A 76 19.56 -0.76 -11.68
CA GLY A 76 19.37 -1.17 -13.07
C GLY A 76 17.94 -1.01 -13.61
N SER A 77 16.96 -0.65 -12.77
CA SER A 77 15.63 -0.20 -13.24
C SER A 77 15.67 1.27 -13.64
N LEU A 78 14.99 1.63 -14.73
CA LEU A 78 14.83 3.04 -15.13
C LEU A 78 14.06 3.84 -14.08
N VAL A 79 13.04 3.23 -13.46
CA VAL A 79 12.29 3.79 -12.34
C VAL A 79 12.62 3.00 -11.08
N ARG A 80 13.37 3.62 -10.17
CA ARG A 80 14.06 2.95 -9.06
C ARG A 80 13.07 2.46 -8.01
N TYR A 81 11.99 3.20 -7.76
CA TYR A 81 11.00 2.91 -6.73
C TYR A 81 9.66 2.40 -7.28
N ALA A 82 9.59 2.02 -8.56
CA ALA A 82 8.36 1.51 -9.17
C ALA A 82 7.83 0.22 -8.53
N LYS A 83 8.72 -0.56 -7.89
CA LYS A 83 8.34 -1.83 -7.28
C LYS A 83 7.84 -1.62 -5.86
N VAL A 84 6.53 -1.74 -5.70
CA VAL A 84 5.85 -1.70 -4.40
C VAL A 84 5.35 -3.10 -4.06
N PHE A 85 5.68 -3.60 -2.88
CA PHE A 85 5.15 -4.85 -2.34
C PHE A 85 3.77 -4.61 -1.71
N ARG A 86 2.89 -5.62 -1.77
CA ARG A 86 1.52 -5.51 -1.24
C ARG A 86 1.40 -6.00 0.20
N GLY A 87 2.35 -6.81 0.65
CA GLY A 87 2.38 -7.43 1.97
C GLY A 87 3.83 -7.72 2.40
N PRO A 88 4.06 -8.00 3.70
CA PRO A 88 5.40 -8.24 4.23
C PRO A 88 5.96 -9.63 3.86
N HIS A 89 5.17 -10.48 3.21
CA HIS A 89 5.48 -11.88 2.91
C HIS A 89 5.91 -12.67 4.16
N SER A 90 5.19 -12.48 5.25
CA SER A 90 5.34 -13.18 6.52
C SER A 90 4.15 -12.87 7.43
N ASP A 91 3.31 -13.85 7.71
CA ASP A 91 2.12 -13.71 8.57
C ASP A 91 2.46 -13.11 9.96
N PRO A 92 3.56 -13.50 10.66
CA PRO A 92 3.94 -12.84 11.90
C PRO A 92 4.28 -11.35 11.75
N LEU A 93 5.00 -10.98 10.68
CA LEU A 93 5.28 -9.57 10.39
C LEU A 93 3.99 -8.84 10.02
N GLY A 94 3.10 -9.47 9.24
CA GLY A 94 1.78 -8.94 8.91
C GLY A 94 0.95 -8.65 10.15
N LEU A 95 0.93 -9.59 11.10
CA LEU A 95 0.25 -9.40 12.38
C LEU A 95 0.87 -8.25 13.21
N ALA A 96 2.20 -8.18 13.27
CA ALA A 96 2.89 -7.11 13.97
C ALA A 96 2.67 -5.74 13.31
N LEU A 97 2.62 -5.69 11.98
CA LEU A 97 2.32 -4.47 11.23
C LEU A 97 0.86 -4.06 11.34
N ALA A 98 -0.06 -5.00 11.54
CA ALA A 98 -1.47 -4.72 11.71
C ALA A 98 -1.84 -4.26 13.14
N GLY A 99 -1.23 -4.85 14.17
CA GLY A 99 -1.61 -4.62 15.57
C GLY A 99 -0.44 -4.34 16.54
N GLY A 100 0.75 -4.11 16.02
CA GLY A 100 1.96 -3.84 16.79
C GLY A 100 2.54 -5.07 17.49
N LEU A 101 3.55 -4.82 18.31
CA LEU A 101 4.15 -5.78 19.24
C LEU A 101 3.13 -6.40 20.22
N PRO A 102 2.09 -5.70 20.72
CA PRO A 102 1.07 -6.32 21.54
C PRO A 102 0.29 -7.43 20.83
N ALA A 103 -0.03 -7.27 19.54
CA ALA A 103 -0.68 -8.32 18.76
C ALA A 103 0.23 -9.54 18.58
N LEU A 104 1.51 -9.32 18.31
CA LEU A 104 2.51 -10.39 18.21
C LEU A 104 2.69 -11.12 19.56
N LEU A 105 2.74 -10.38 20.67
CA LEU A 105 2.83 -10.94 22.01
C LEU A 105 1.60 -11.80 22.34
N LEU A 106 0.40 -11.30 22.05
CA LEU A 106 -0.85 -12.04 22.26
C LEU A 106 -0.85 -13.34 21.44
N ALA A 107 -0.46 -13.28 20.16
CA ALA A 107 -0.33 -14.47 19.34
C ALA A 107 0.72 -15.44 19.88
N GLY A 108 1.85 -14.94 20.39
CA GLY A 108 2.87 -15.74 21.06
C GLY A 108 2.34 -16.45 22.32
N VAL A 109 1.58 -15.76 23.16
CA VAL A 109 0.93 -16.33 24.35
C VAL A 109 -0.10 -17.39 23.97
N LEU A 110 -0.94 -17.12 22.97
CA LEU A 110 -1.92 -18.08 22.46
C LEU A 110 -1.22 -19.32 21.91
N ALA A 111 -0.18 -19.15 21.09
CA ALA A 111 0.63 -20.25 20.58
C ALA A 111 1.28 -21.04 21.72
N GLY A 112 1.88 -20.37 22.70
CA GLY A 112 2.48 -21.00 23.88
C GLY A 112 1.49 -21.82 24.72
N CYS A 113 0.23 -21.37 24.81
CA CYS A 113 -0.84 -22.11 25.49
C CYS A 113 -1.39 -23.30 24.68
N LEU A 114 -1.46 -23.15 23.35
CA LEU A 114 -2.09 -24.12 22.46
C LEU A 114 -1.12 -25.22 21.98
N LEU A 115 0.12 -24.86 21.65
CA LEU A 115 1.13 -25.79 21.12
C LEU A 115 1.35 -27.00 22.04
N PRO A 116 1.48 -26.88 23.37
CA PRO A 116 1.63 -28.04 24.24
C PRO A 116 0.41 -28.97 24.24
N ARG A 117 -0.80 -28.44 24.02
CA ARG A 117 -2.05 -29.22 23.95
C ARG A 117 -2.14 -29.93 22.61
N ILE A 118 -1.91 -29.20 21.53
CA ILE A 118 -1.85 -29.70 20.16
C ILE A 118 -0.80 -30.82 20.04
N TRP A 119 0.39 -30.61 20.59
CA TRP A 119 1.46 -31.60 20.62
C TRP A 119 1.11 -32.85 21.40
N ARG A 120 0.48 -32.70 22.57
CA ARG A 120 0.01 -33.85 23.39
C ARG A 120 -1.08 -34.64 22.68
N ALA A 121 -2.04 -33.97 22.05
CA ALA A 121 -3.08 -34.62 21.26
C ALA A 121 -2.48 -35.38 20.07
N ALA A 122 -1.57 -34.76 19.31
CA ALA A 122 -0.92 -35.36 18.16
C ALA A 122 -0.16 -36.66 18.44
N ARG A 123 0.34 -36.85 19.68
CA ARG A 123 1.03 -38.07 20.10
C ARG A 123 0.10 -39.25 20.37
N ARG A 124 -1.22 -39.05 20.44
CA ARG A 124 -2.19 -40.10 20.84
C ARG A 124 -2.65 -40.95 19.66
N ALA A 125 -2.85 -40.35 18.49
CA ALA A 125 -3.30 -41.07 17.30
C ALA A 125 -2.59 -40.61 16.02
N PRO A 126 -2.33 -41.52 15.07
CA PRO A 126 -1.67 -41.19 13.80
C PRO A 126 -2.45 -40.15 12.97
N ALA A 127 -3.78 -40.14 13.05
CA ALA A 127 -4.61 -39.13 12.38
C ALA A 127 -4.35 -37.71 12.91
N GLN A 128 -4.14 -37.57 14.22
CA GLN A 128 -3.82 -36.27 14.85
C GLN A 128 -2.40 -35.82 14.52
N ALA A 129 -1.45 -36.76 14.42
CA ALA A 129 -0.11 -36.45 13.91
C ALA A 129 -0.16 -35.87 12.47
N GLY A 130 -1.06 -36.38 11.63
CA GLY A 130 -1.32 -35.84 10.29
C GLY A 130 -1.86 -34.39 10.32
N LEU A 131 -2.83 -34.11 11.19
CA LEU A 131 -3.36 -32.74 11.37
C LEU A 131 -2.29 -31.77 11.88
N LEU A 132 -1.44 -32.20 12.82
CA LEU A 132 -0.31 -31.42 13.31
C LEU A 132 0.69 -31.13 12.19
N ALA A 133 1.03 -32.12 11.36
CA ALA A 133 1.93 -31.94 10.23
C ALA A 133 1.33 -30.94 9.22
N GLY A 134 0.01 -31.00 8.97
CA GLY A 134 -0.69 -30.02 8.15
C GLY A 134 -0.63 -28.60 8.72
N LEU A 135 -0.88 -28.43 10.03
CA LEU A 135 -0.71 -27.14 10.70
C LEU A 135 0.71 -26.62 10.64
N ALA A 136 1.71 -27.47 10.88
CA ALA A 136 3.11 -27.10 10.81
C ALA A 136 3.51 -26.68 9.39
N ALA A 137 3.00 -27.35 8.36
CA ALA A 137 3.23 -26.97 6.96
C ALA A 137 2.59 -25.61 6.63
N LEU A 138 1.35 -25.37 7.06
CA LEU A 138 0.67 -24.07 6.89
C LEU A 138 1.41 -22.95 7.61
N ALA A 139 1.82 -23.18 8.86
CA ALA A 139 2.59 -22.21 9.64
C ALA A 139 3.96 -21.93 9.04
N ALA A 140 4.69 -22.96 8.60
CA ALA A 140 5.98 -22.80 7.94
C ALA A 140 5.85 -22.01 6.62
N HIS A 141 4.78 -22.23 5.88
CA HIS A 141 4.49 -21.45 4.67
C HIS A 141 4.16 -19.98 5.02
N GLY A 142 3.37 -19.75 6.07
CA GLY A 142 3.08 -18.41 6.60
C GLY A 142 4.29 -17.64 7.12
N LEU A 143 5.43 -18.29 7.39
CA LEU A 143 6.67 -17.59 7.74
C LEU A 143 7.30 -16.88 6.54
N ALA A 144 7.05 -17.37 5.32
CA ALA A 144 7.69 -16.92 4.09
C ALA A 144 6.71 -16.27 3.09
N ASP A 145 5.42 -16.25 3.40
CA ASP A 145 4.38 -15.60 2.62
C ASP A 145 3.24 -15.13 3.53
N ASP A 146 2.43 -14.18 3.05
CA ASP A 146 1.26 -13.68 3.78
C ASP A 146 0.05 -14.61 3.62
N PHE A 147 0.30 -15.93 3.67
CA PHE A 147 -0.63 -16.93 3.18
C PHE A 147 -1.89 -17.04 4.03
N LEU A 148 -1.76 -17.02 5.36
CA LEU A 148 -2.92 -17.12 6.24
C LEU A 148 -3.70 -15.82 6.25
N ALA A 149 -3.01 -14.67 6.17
CA ALA A 149 -3.64 -13.35 6.16
C ALA A 149 -4.38 -13.05 4.83
N GLU A 150 -3.78 -13.36 3.68
CA GLU A 150 -4.41 -13.06 2.37
C GLU A 150 -5.39 -14.15 1.90
N ARG A 151 -5.36 -15.35 2.48
CA ARG A 151 -6.22 -16.46 2.05
C ARG A 151 -7.10 -16.96 3.19
N PRO A 152 -8.31 -16.42 3.35
CA PRO A 152 -9.23 -16.81 4.42
C PRO A 152 -9.49 -18.32 4.49
N ALA A 153 -9.55 -19.00 3.33
CA ALA A 153 -9.70 -20.45 3.28
C ALA A 153 -8.56 -21.21 3.97
N ALA A 154 -7.31 -20.72 3.87
CA ALA A 154 -6.17 -21.31 4.55
C ALA A 154 -6.21 -21.08 6.05
N ALA A 155 -6.58 -19.87 6.49
CA ALA A 155 -6.77 -19.57 7.90
C ALA A 155 -7.90 -20.41 8.53
N LEU A 156 -9.02 -20.56 7.83
CA LEU A 156 -10.13 -21.43 8.25
C LEU A 156 -9.70 -22.89 8.33
N LEU A 157 -8.94 -23.39 7.36
CA LEU A 157 -8.40 -24.75 7.39
C LEU A 157 -7.46 -24.96 8.58
N ALA A 158 -6.57 -24.00 8.86
CA ALA A 158 -5.70 -24.03 10.03
C ALA A 158 -6.54 -24.04 11.33
N ALA A 159 -7.56 -23.20 11.43
CA ALA A 159 -8.47 -23.18 12.57
C ALA A 159 -9.18 -24.53 12.76
N LEU A 160 -9.68 -25.14 11.68
CA LEU A 160 -10.32 -26.46 11.71
C LEU A 160 -9.36 -27.55 12.22
N PHE A 161 -8.11 -27.57 11.75
CA PHE A 161 -7.11 -28.52 12.23
C PHE A 161 -6.81 -28.31 13.72
N ALA A 162 -6.65 -27.05 14.16
CA ALA A 162 -6.40 -26.73 15.56
C ALA A 162 -7.57 -27.14 16.46
N VAL A 163 -8.81 -26.86 16.05
CA VAL A 163 -10.02 -27.26 16.78
C VAL A 163 -10.15 -28.79 16.85
N ALA A 164 -9.91 -29.50 15.76
CA ALA A 164 -9.95 -30.96 15.74
C ALA A 164 -8.92 -31.58 16.70
N LEU A 165 -7.73 -30.99 16.78
CA LEU A 165 -6.67 -31.41 17.70
C LEU A 165 -6.97 -31.11 19.17
N ILE A 166 -7.62 -29.98 19.47
CA ILE A 166 -7.97 -29.62 20.84
C ILE A 166 -9.22 -30.38 21.32
N GLY A 167 -10.17 -30.62 20.41
CA GLY A 167 -11.45 -31.26 20.70
C GLY A 167 -11.35 -32.75 21.03
N SER A 168 -10.26 -33.43 20.64
CA SER A 168 -10.06 -34.85 20.92
C SER A 168 -9.74 -35.17 22.38
N ASP A 169 -9.40 -34.17 23.20
CA ASP A 169 -8.86 -34.35 24.55
C ASP A 169 -9.86 -34.04 25.68
N ARG A 170 -11.06 -33.54 25.37
CA ARG A 170 -12.03 -33.14 26.40
C ARG A 170 -13.16 -34.16 26.53
N PRO A 171 -13.53 -34.60 27.76
CA PRO A 171 -14.87 -35.13 27.97
C PRO A 171 -15.87 -34.06 27.53
N ARG A 172 -16.99 -34.46 26.91
CA ARG A 172 -18.06 -33.56 26.48
C ARG A 172 -18.72 -32.88 27.69
N SER A 173 -18.03 -31.96 28.35
CA SER A 173 -18.67 -30.99 29.23
C SER A 173 -19.42 -30.05 28.31
N GLU A 174 -20.75 -30.02 28.36
CA GLU A 174 -21.51 -29.08 27.56
C GLU A 174 -21.14 -27.65 27.94
N PRO A 175 -20.55 -26.82 27.05
CA PRO A 175 -20.42 -25.41 27.34
C PRO A 175 -21.80 -24.82 27.63
N ARG A 176 -21.91 -24.01 28.69
CA ARG A 176 -23.15 -23.32 29.06
C ARG A 176 -23.70 -22.59 27.83
N ARG A 177 -24.99 -22.80 27.50
CA ARG A 177 -25.70 -22.14 26.38
C ARG A 177 -25.35 -20.65 26.16
N PRO A 178 -25.28 -19.78 27.20
CA PRO A 178 -24.92 -18.37 26.99
C PRO A 178 -23.52 -18.16 26.40
N LEU A 179 -22.53 -18.99 26.77
CA LEU A 179 -21.18 -18.86 26.24
C LEU A 179 -21.11 -19.27 24.76
N ARG A 180 -21.89 -20.27 24.34
CA ARG A 180 -22.00 -20.67 22.93
C ARG A 180 -22.65 -19.57 22.09
N LEU A 181 -23.73 -18.97 22.59
CA LEU A 181 -24.39 -17.85 21.93
C LEU A 181 -23.47 -16.63 21.83
N ALA A 182 -22.76 -16.29 22.91
CA ALA A 182 -21.79 -15.21 22.90
C ALA A 182 -20.64 -15.46 21.90
N ALA A 183 -20.09 -16.68 21.86
CA ALA A 183 -19.05 -17.04 20.90
C ALA A 183 -19.56 -17.05 19.45
N ALA A 184 -20.78 -17.55 19.21
CA ALA A 184 -21.40 -17.53 17.90
C ALA A 184 -21.70 -16.10 17.42
N LEU A 185 -22.16 -15.24 18.32
CA LEU A 185 -22.39 -13.82 18.04
C LEU A 185 -21.07 -13.11 17.75
N ALA A 186 -20.03 -13.34 18.56
CA ALA A 186 -18.70 -12.77 18.34
C ALA A 186 -18.11 -13.22 16.99
N LEU A 187 -18.25 -14.51 16.64
CA LEU A 187 -17.85 -15.04 15.36
C LEU A 187 -18.66 -14.44 14.20
N ALA A 188 -19.98 -14.31 14.34
CA ALA A 188 -20.83 -13.70 13.32
C ALA A 188 -20.51 -12.21 13.11
N VAL A 189 -20.24 -11.46 14.18
CA VAL A 189 -19.77 -10.08 14.11
C VAL A 189 -18.40 -10.01 13.45
N TRP A 190 -17.47 -10.90 13.80
CA TRP A 190 -16.14 -10.96 13.20
C TRP A 190 -16.20 -11.30 11.71
N LEU A 191 -16.98 -12.31 11.30
CA LEU A 191 -17.20 -12.65 9.89
C LEU A 191 -17.90 -11.53 9.13
N GLY A 192 -18.91 -10.90 9.74
CA GLY A 192 -19.64 -9.79 9.13
C GLY A 192 -18.74 -8.57 8.90
N ALA A 193 -18.04 -8.13 9.94
CA ALA A 193 -17.21 -6.93 9.91
C ALA A 193 -15.85 -7.14 9.22
N GLY A 194 -15.22 -8.30 9.42
CA GLY A 194 -13.87 -8.60 8.95
C GLY A 194 -13.79 -9.22 7.55
N GLU A 195 -14.86 -9.90 7.09
CA GLU A 195 -14.82 -10.64 5.82
C GLU A 195 -15.92 -10.16 4.87
N LEU A 196 -17.18 -10.19 5.30
CA LEU A 196 -18.31 -9.94 4.41
C LEU A 196 -18.38 -8.48 3.93
N ARG A 197 -18.18 -7.51 4.84
CA ARG A 197 -18.16 -6.08 4.48
C ARG A 197 -17.00 -5.73 3.53
N PRO A 198 -15.74 -6.09 3.83
CA PRO A 198 -14.64 -5.87 2.89
C PRO A 198 -14.83 -6.56 1.55
N TYR A 199 -15.37 -7.79 1.53
CA TYR A 199 -15.68 -8.50 0.30
C TYR A 199 -16.75 -7.79 -0.54
N ALA A 200 -17.83 -7.34 0.09
CA ALA A 200 -18.89 -6.59 -0.58
C ALA A 200 -18.37 -5.25 -1.12
N ALA A 201 -17.54 -4.55 -0.34
CA ALA A 201 -16.86 -3.32 -0.77
C ALA A 201 -15.92 -3.56 -1.96
N ASP A 202 -15.13 -4.65 -1.96
CA ASP A 202 -14.25 -5.02 -3.08
C ASP A 202 -15.06 -5.33 -4.34
N ARG A 203 -16.19 -6.02 -4.20
CA ARG A 203 -17.13 -6.26 -5.31
C ARG A 203 -17.70 -4.97 -5.87
N ALA A 204 -18.09 -4.02 -5.00
CA ALA A 204 -18.57 -2.70 -5.42
C ALA A 204 -17.48 -1.91 -6.15
N LEU A 205 -16.24 -1.90 -5.65
CA LEU A 205 -15.10 -1.28 -6.34
C LEU A 205 -14.84 -1.87 -7.72
N ARG A 206 -14.87 -3.21 -7.85
CA ARG A 206 -14.72 -3.88 -9.15
C ARG A 206 -15.87 -3.60 -10.11
N ALA A 207 -17.06 -3.32 -9.60
CA ALA A 207 -18.21 -2.89 -10.37
C ALA A 207 -18.15 -1.39 -10.74
N GLY A 208 -17.16 -0.65 -10.23
CA GLY A 208 -17.01 0.79 -10.47
C GLY A 208 -17.81 1.68 -9.50
N ASP A 209 -18.45 1.10 -8.48
CA ASP A 209 -19.26 1.82 -7.49
C ASP A 209 -18.43 2.11 -6.22
N ALA A 210 -17.59 3.14 -6.32
CA ALA A 210 -16.70 3.52 -5.23
C ALA A 210 -17.43 4.12 -4.01
N GLU A 211 -18.58 4.77 -4.21
CA GLU A 211 -19.38 5.34 -3.12
C GLU A 211 -20.03 4.24 -2.29
N LEU A 212 -20.64 3.25 -2.94
CA LEU A 212 -21.17 2.09 -2.24
C LEU A 212 -20.07 1.34 -1.51
N ALA A 213 -18.89 1.18 -2.14
CA ALA A 213 -17.76 0.54 -1.48
C ALA A 213 -17.34 1.27 -0.19
N ALA A 214 -17.23 2.60 -0.25
CA ALA A 214 -16.90 3.43 0.90
C ALA A 214 -17.99 3.42 1.98
N ALA A 215 -19.26 3.31 1.61
CA ALA A 215 -20.36 3.15 2.55
C ALA A 215 -20.36 1.76 3.23
N LEU A 216 -20.06 0.71 2.47
CA LEU A 216 -19.99 -0.66 2.97
C LEU A 216 -18.80 -0.86 3.93
N ASP A 217 -17.67 -0.24 3.65
CA ASP A 217 -16.47 -0.32 4.49
C ASP A 217 -15.81 1.07 4.68
N PRO A 218 -16.33 1.89 5.61
CA PRO A 218 -15.88 3.27 5.78
C PRO A 218 -14.48 3.39 6.39
N LEU A 219 -13.93 2.29 6.91
CA LEU A 219 -12.57 2.24 7.44
C LEU A 219 -11.53 1.96 6.33
N ARG A 220 -11.98 1.58 5.13
CA ARG A 220 -11.12 1.31 3.98
C ARG A 220 -10.76 2.62 3.27
N ASP A 221 -9.49 2.94 3.28
CA ASP A 221 -8.95 4.19 2.74
C ASP A 221 -8.97 4.22 1.19
N ASP A 222 -8.70 3.09 0.53
CA ASP A 222 -8.74 2.95 -0.93
C ASP A 222 -10.13 3.18 -1.55
N ALA A 223 -11.20 2.84 -0.83
CA ALA A 223 -12.57 3.07 -1.28
C ALA A 223 -12.89 4.57 -1.36
N TRP A 224 -12.50 5.33 -0.33
CA TRP A 224 -12.64 6.79 -0.33
C TRP A 224 -11.76 7.46 -1.39
N LEU A 225 -10.56 6.94 -1.64
CA LEU A 225 -9.72 7.42 -2.74
C LEU A 225 -10.35 7.16 -4.11
N ALA A 226 -10.99 6.01 -4.31
CA ALA A 226 -11.71 5.72 -5.55
C ALA A 226 -12.94 6.63 -5.74
N ALA A 227 -13.59 7.03 -4.64
CA ALA A 227 -14.78 7.90 -4.66
C ALA A 227 -14.47 9.37 -4.98
N LEU A 228 -13.21 9.78 -5.11
CA LEU A 228 -12.84 11.16 -5.48
C LEU A 228 -13.44 11.61 -6.82
N GLY A 229 -13.66 10.67 -7.75
CA GLY A 229 -14.16 10.94 -9.10
C GLY A 229 -15.65 10.65 -9.32
N SER A 230 -16.38 10.15 -8.32
CA SER A 230 -17.76 9.65 -8.50
C SER A 230 -18.84 10.72 -8.40
N GLY A 231 -18.50 11.92 -7.93
CA GLY A 231 -19.46 13.00 -7.71
C GLY A 231 -20.17 13.43 -9.00
N GLY A 232 -21.51 13.42 -8.97
CA GLY A 232 -22.34 14.05 -9.99
C GLY A 232 -22.38 15.59 -9.83
N GLY A 233 -23.05 16.27 -10.77
CA GLY A 233 -23.31 17.71 -10.67
C GLY A 233 -22.26 18.61 -11.34
N GLY A 234 -22.28 19.89 -10.97
CA GLY A 234 -21.40 20.92 -11.55
C GLY A 234 -19.95 20.83 -11.08
N PRO A 235 -19.03 21.63 -11.64
CA PRO A 235 -17.62 21.65 -11.21
C PRO A 235 -17.40 21.87 -9.71
N LEU A 236 -18.22 22.71 -9.07
CA LEU A 236 -18.16 22.98 -7.63
C LEU A 236 -18.62 21.78 -6.79
N ASP A 237 -19.72 21.11 -7.20
CA ASP A 237 -20.22 19.92 -6.50
C ASP A 237 -19.20 18.77 -6.55
N ARG A 238 -18.56 18.59 -7.72
CA ARG A 238 -17.48 17.61 -7.88
C ARG A 238 -16.28 17.92 -7.00
N THR A 239 -15.89 19.19 -6.92
CA THR A 239 -14.79 19.64 -6.05
C THR A 239 -15.12 19.40 -4.57
N ALA A 240 -16.32 19.78 -4.13
CA ALA A 240 -16.76 19.58 -2.75
C ALA A 240 -16.81 18.10 -2.38
N SER A 241 -17.37 17.26 -3.27
CA SER A 241 -17.42 15.80 -3.09
C SER A 241 -16.04 15.17 -3.00
N ALA A 242 -15.12 15.59 -3.88
CA ALA A 242 -13.73 15.12 -3.86
C ALA A 242 -12.99 15.55 -2.58
N LEU A 243 -13.19 16.77 -2.10
CA LEU A 243 -12.59 17.22 -0.83
C LEU A 243 -13.14 16.46 0.38
N GLU A 244 -14.44 16.15 0.40
CA GLU A 244 -15.04 15.33 1.46
C GLU A 244 -14.53 13.90 1.42
N ALA A 245 -14.46 13.28 0.24
CA ALA A 245 -13.89 11.95 0.08
C ALA A 245 -12.41 11.90 0.53
N ALA A 246 -11.60 12.90 0.17
CA ALA A 246 -10.23 13.02 0.66
C ALA A 246 -10.17 13.19 2.19
N ARG A 247 -11.07 13.99 2.78
CA ARG A 247 -11.18 14.16 4.24
C ARG A 247 -11.52 12.84 4.93
N ARG A 248 -12.44 12.06 4.38
CA ARG A 248 -12.83 10.73 4.89
C ARG A 248 -11.68 9.73 4.78
N ALA A 249 -10.95 9.72 3.67
CA ALA A 249 -9.74 8.91 3.51
C ALA A 249 -8.68 9.26 4.58
N ILE A 250 -8.44 10.55 4.84
CA ILE A 250 -7.52 11.01 5.90
C ILE A 250 -8.04 10.61 7.30
N ALA A 251 -9.34 10.68 7.53
CA ALA A 251 -9.94 10.28 8.81
C ALA A 251 -9.82 8.77 9.06
N ALA A 252 -10.00 7.95 8.01
CA ALA A 252 -9.82 6.51 8.06
C ALA A 252 -8.35 6.12 8.29
N ASN A 253 -7.42 6.79 7.60
CA ASN A 253 -5.99 6.54 7.74
C ASN A 253 -5.17 7.85 7.64
N ARG A 254 -4.86 8.43 8.82
CA ARG A 254 -4.10 9.69 8.89
C ARG A 254 -2.67 9.57 8.37
N ALA A 255 -2.11 8.36 8.36
CA ALA A 255 -0.76 8.08 7.89
C ALA A 255 -0.69 7.94 6.36
N LEU A 256 -1.83 7.82 5.66
CA LEU A 256 -1.87 7.56 4.21
C LEU A 256 -1.41 8.76 3.37
N PRO A 257 -0.24 8.72 2.72
CA PRO A 257 0.26 9.84 1.91
C PRO A 257 -0.64 10.14 0.71
N ALA A 258 -1.26 9.10 0.13
CA ALA A 258 -2.12 9.21 -1.04
C ALA A 258 -3.39 10.04 -0.79
N ALA A 259 -3.95 10.00 0.43
CA ALA A 259 -5.12 10.81 0.78
C ALA A 259 -4.79 12.30 0.89
N TRP A 260 -3.63 12.63 1.46
CA TRP A 260 -3.12 13.99 1.48
C TRP A 260 -2.78 14.51 0.08
N ARG A 261 -2.18 13.66 -0.76
CA ARG A 261 -1.91 13.97 -2.17
C ARG A 261 -3.19 14.23 -2.95
N ALA A 262 -4.20 13.38 -2.79
CA ALA A 262 -5.51 13.57 -3.41
C ALA A 262 -6.15 14.90 -3.01
N ARG A 263 -6.14 15.22 -1.71
CA ARG A 263 -6.59 16.52 -1.21
C ARG A 263 -5.81 17.67 -1.87
N ALA A 264 -4.49 17.55 -1.94
CA ALA A 264 -3.63 18.57 -2.53
C ALA A 264 -3.93 18.79 -4.02
N LEU A 265 -4.15 17.72 -4.79
CA LEU A 265 -4.53 17.81 -6.21
C LEU A 265 -5.85 18.56 -6.41
N VAL A 266 -6.86 18.27 -5.60
CA VAL A 266 -8.17 18.94 -5.69
C VAL A 266 -8.05 20.42 -5.33
N LEU A 267 -7.28 20.75 -4.29
CA LEU A 267 -7.05 22.14 -3.87
C LEU A 267 -6.18 22.92 -4.87
N ASP A 268 -5.15 22.29 -5.44
CA ASP A 268 -4.28 22.89 -6.47
C ASP A 268 -5.09 23.22 -7.74
N ALA A 269 -5.92 22.28 -8.20
CA ALA A 269 -6.84 22.53 -9.31
C ALA A 269 -7.83 23.67 -9.00
N SER A 270 -8.30 23.75 -7.75
CA SER A 270 -9.22 24.81 -7.29
C SER A 270 -8.54 26.18 -7.24
N CYS A 271 -7.30 26.23 -6.72
CA CYS A 271 -6.44 27.40 -6.67
C CYS A 271 -6.13 27.96 -8.07
N ARG A 272 -6.00 27.10 -9.08
CA ARG A 272 -5.75 27.53 -10.47
C ARG A 272 -7.03 27.80 -11.28
N GLY A 273 -8.19 27.49 -10.71
CA GLY A 273 -9.46 27.50 -11.41
C GLY A 273 -10.51 28.32 -10.67
N PRO A 274 -11.67 27.72 -10.32
CA PRO A 274 -12.85 28.47 -9.89
C PRO A 274 -12.72 29.13 -8.50
N LEU A 275 -11.71 28.77 -7.70
CA LEU A 275 -11.51 29.23 -6.32
C LEU A 275 -10.07 29.71 -6.12
N ALA A 276 -9.59 30.57 -7.03
CA ALA A 276 -8.24 31.14 -7.04
C ALA A 276 -8.01 32.18 -5.92
N GLU A 277 -8.39 31.82 -4.70
CA GLU A 277 -8.16 32.58 -3.49
C GLU A 277 -6.85 32.17 -2.85
N ARG A 278 -6.20 33.15 -2.19
CA ARG A 278 -4.93 32.93 -1.47
C ARG A 278 -5.01 31.74 -0.52
N ILE A 279 -6.11 31.63 0.22
CA ILE A 279 -6.33 30.60 1.23
C ILE A 279 -6.37 29.20 0.60
N THR A 280 -7.03 29.02 -0.55
CA THR A 280 -7.09 27.75 -1.27
C THR A 280 -5.70 27.30 -1.72
N CYS A 281 -4.88 28.23 -2.21
CA CYS A 281 -3.52 27.95 -2.63
C CYS A 281 -2.59 27.60 -1.46
N GLU A 282 -2.73 28.30 -0.33
CA GLU A 282 -2.01 27.98 0.91
C GLU A 282 -2.42 26.60 1.47
N ASP A 283 -3.72 26.28 1.45
CA ASP A 283 -4.23 24.96 1.83
C ASP A 283 -3.73 23.85 0.90
N ALA A 284 -3.60 24.12 -0.40
CA ALA A 284 -3.03 23.19 -1.36
C ALA A 284 -1.55 22.90 -1.05
N LEU A 285 -0.74 23.94 -0.81
CA LEU A 285 0.67 23.79 -0.39
C LEU A 285 0.79 23.03 0.93
N ALA A 286 -0.08 23.30 1.90
CA ALA A 286 -0.12 22.60 3.18
C ALA A 286 -0.46 21.11 3.00
N ALA A 287 -1.43 20.78 2.12
CA ALA A 287 -1.78 19.41 1.80
C ALA A 287 -0.64 18.67 1.08
N TRP A 288 0.07 19.32 0.16
CA TRP A 288 1.29 18.78 -0.46
C TRP A 288 2.38 18.50 0.59
N GLY A 289 2.64 19.47 1.47
CA GLY A 289 3.59 19.32 2.57
C GLY A 289 3.21 18.17 3.51
N ALA A 290 1.93 18.01 3.83
CA ALA A 290 1.44 16.91 4.65
C ALA A 290 1.61 15.54 3.97
N SER A 291 1.43 15.46 2.64
CA SER A 291 1.73 14.25 1.87
C SER A 291 3.22 13.90 1.92
N LEU A 292 4.09 14.88 1.66
CA LEU A 292 5.54 14.71 1.66
C LEU A 292 6.12 14.43 3.05
N ALA A 293 5.51 14.93 4.12
CA ALA A 293 5.92 14.59 5.48
C ALA A 293 5.73 13.08 5.78
N ARG A 294 4.81 12.41 5.08
CA ARG A 294 4.52 10.97 5.24
C ARG A 294 5.23 10.12 4.19
N LEU A 295 5.45 10.68 3.00
CA LEU A 295 6.21 10.04 1.93
C LEU A 295 7.24 11.04 1.35
N PRO A 296 8.39 11.24 2.03
CA PRO A 296 9.38 12.25 1.62
C PRO A 296 9.96 12.05 0.21
N ARG A 297 9.81 10.85 -0.34
CA ARG A 297 10.30 10.46 -1.67
C ARG A 297 9.22 10.40 -2.73
N ASP A 298 8.00 10.90 -2.47
CA ASP A 298 6.97 10.97 -3.49
C ASP A 298 7.34 12.02 -4.53
N VAL A 299 8.05 11.59 -5.57
CA VAL A 299 8.48 12.47 -6.66
C VAL A 299 7.30 13.14 -7.37
N THR A 300 6.15 12.45 -7.46
CA THR A 300 4.96 13.00 -8.09
C THR A 300 4.34 14.12 -7.23
N ALA A 301 4.35 13.96 -5.90
CA ALA A 301 3.89 15.01 -5.00
C ALA A 301 4.86 16.19 -4.94
N ARG A 302 6.18 15.95 -5.01
CA ARG A 302 7.18 17.02 -5.14
C ARG A 302 6.96 17.85 -6.39
N ARG A 303 6.80 17.20 -7.54
CA ARG A 303 6.51 17.90 -8.79
C ARG A 303 5.20 18.68 -8.73
N GLY A 304 4.15 18.10 -8.14
CA GLY A 304 2.87 18.79 -7.93
C GLY A 304 3.03 20.06 -7.10
N ARG A 305 3.73 19.97 -5.96
CA ARG A 305 4.05 21.13 -5.12
C ARG A 305 4.90 22.17 -5.86
N ALA A 306 5.97 21.75 -6.52
CA ALA A 306 6.85 22.62 -7.28
C ALA A 306 6.11 23.40 -8.38
N ARG A 307 5.19 22.75 -9.10
CA ARG A 307 4.35 23.41 -10.09
C ARG A 307 3.48 24.49 -9.46
N LEU A 308 2.95 24.26 -8.25
CA LEU A 308 2.15 25.25 -7.52
C LEU A 308 3.02 26.40 -7.01
N GLU A 309 4.18 26.10 -6.44
CA GLU A 309 5.15 27.10 -6.01
C GLU A 309 5.59 28.00 -7.17
N ALA A 310 5.95 27.42 -8.31
CA ALA A 310 6.30 28.19 -9.51
C ALA A 310 5.16 29.11 -9.96
N ALA A 311 3.91 28.63 -9.93
CA ALA A 311 2.74 29.44 -10.29
C ALA A 311 2.49 30.59 -9.31
N LEU A 312 2.90 30.44 -8.05
CA LEU A 312 2.85 31.49 -7.01
C LEU A 312 4.11 32.39 -7.01
N GLY A 313 5.00 32.24 -8.00
CA GLY A 313 6.24 33.02 -8.12
C GLY A 313 7.39 32.52 -7.23
N ARG A 314 7.21 31.43 -6.48
CA ARG A 314 8.20 30.78 -5.61
C ARG A 314 9.11 29.86 -6.41
N ARG A 315 9.83 30.42 -7.39
CA ARG A 315 10.63 29.65 -8.37
C ARG A 315 11.82 28.94 -7.74
N GLY A 316 12.43 29.53 -6.71
CA GLY A 316 13.57 28.93 -6.00
C GLY A 316 13.16 27.66 -5.25
N GLU A 317 12.05 27.71 -4.52
CA GLU A 317 11.49 26.54 -3.84
C GLU A 317 11.07 25.46 -4.84
N ALA A 318 10.41 25.85 -5.94
CA ALA A 318 10.00 24.95 -6.99
C ALA A 318 11.19 24.18 -7.60
N ALA A 319 12.28 24.88 -7.93
CA ALA A 319 13.49 24.27 -8.48
C ALA A 319 14.13 23.30 -7.47
N ALA A 320 14.18 23.66 -6.19
CA ALA A 320 14.71 22.79 -5.14
C ALA A 320 13.90 21.49 -5.00
N ASP A 321 12.58 21.56 -5.10
CA ASP A 321 11.72 20.38 -5.03
C ASP A 321 11.87 19.44 -6.22
N LEU A 322 12.01 20.01 -7.42
CA LEU A 322 12.27 19.23 -8.64
C LEU A 322 13.65 18.56 -8.58
N ALA A 323 14.68 19.28 -8.13
CA ALA A 323 16.01 18.70 -7.94
C ALA A 323 15.98 17.53 -6.93
N LEU A 324 15.23 17.67 -5.83
CA LEU A 324 15.01 16.56 -4.88
C LEU A 324 14.24 15.40 -5.51
N ALA A 325 13.25 15.66 -6.37
CA ALA A 325 12.54 14.61 -7.09
C ALA A 325 13.49 13.82 -8.01
N LEU A 326 14.38 14.52 -8.74
CA LEU A 326 15.38 13.93 -9.63
C LEU A 326 16.48 13.16 -8.88
N ALA A 327 16.83 13.58 -7.67
CA ALA A 327 17.75 12.83 -6.81
C ALA A 327 17.20 11.42 -6.46
N TRP A 328 15.87 11.28 -6.34
CA TRP A 328 15.23 9.98 -6.12
C TRP A 328 15.01 9.22 -7.43
N GLU A 329 14.44 9.88 -8.44
CA GLU A 329 14.13 9.32 -9.76
C GLU A 329 14.77 10.16 -10.87
N PRO A 330 16.03 9.88 -11.25
CA PRO A 330 16.74 10.66 -12.27
C PRO A 330 16.08 10.64 -13.65
N ALA A 331 15.32 9.58 -13.95
CA ALA A 331 14.60 9.43 -15.21
C ALA A 331 13.19 10.06 -15.20
N TYR A 332 12.86 10.90 -14.20
CA TYR A 332 11.54 11.51 -14.12
C TYR A 332 11.35 12.60 -15.17
N LEU A 333 10.81 12.21 -16.33
CA LEU A 333 10.62 13.06 -17.51
C LEU A 333 9.88 14.37 -17.18
N GLY A 334 8.82 14.26 -16.38
CA GLY A 334 8.03 15.41 -15.98
C GLY A 334 8.80 16.43 -15.15
N ALA A 335 9.70 15.98 -14.26
CA ALA A 335 10.50 16.87 -13.42
C ALA A 335 11.66 17.51 -14.20
N LEU A 336 12.33 16.75 -15.07
CA LEU A 336 13.38 17.27 -15.96
C LEU A 336 12.84 18.41 -16.83
N ALA A 337 11.69 18.20 -17.47
CA ALA A 337 11.06 19.21 -18.32
C ALA A 337 10.63 20.48 -17.55
N ASP A 338 10.11 20.31 -16.32
CA ASP A 338 9.70 21.44 -15.49
C ASP A 338 10.90 22.22 -14.96
N LEU A 339 12.00 21.55 -14.62
CA LEU A 339 13.23 22.17 -14.11
C LEU A 339 13.99 22.91 -15.21
N ALA A 340 14.13 22.28 -16.39
CA ALA A 340 14.70 22.93 -17.57
C ALA A 340 14.00 24.26 -17.87
N ARG A 341 12.66 24.26 -17.86
CA ARG A 341 11.86 25.47 -18.08
C ARG A 341 12.10 26.55 -17.01
N LEU A 342 12.21 26.16 -15.73
CA LEU A 342 12.53 27.13 -14.67
C LEU A 342 13.92 27.74 -14.87
N TYR A 343 14.90 26.97 -15.33
CA TYR A 343 16.23 27.49 -15.66
C TYR A 343 16.22 28.41 -16.88
N GLU A 344 15.46 28.08 -17.93
CA GLU A 344 15.27 28.97 -19.09
C GLU A 344 14.64 30.31 -18.67
N GLU A 345 13.56 30.28 -17.88
CA GLU A 345 12.89 31.47 -17.36
C GLU A 345 13.83 32.32 -16.48
N ALA A 346 14.79 31.69 -15.79
CA ALA A 346 15.79 32.36 -14.97
C ALA A 346 17.04 32.83 -15.75
N GLY A 347 17.11 32.57 -17.06
CA GLY A 347 18.27 32.90 -17.89
C GLY A 347 19.49 31.98 -17.70
N GLN A 348 19.32 30.84 -17.01
CA GLN A 348 20.37 29.85 -16.74
C GLN A 348 20.46 28.83 -17.89
N VAL A 349 20.90 29.31 -19.06
CA VAL A 349 20.85 28.56 -20.33
C VAL A 349 21.62 27.24 -20.28
N GLU A 350 22.80 27.19 -19.65
CA GLU A 350 23.60 25.96 -19.56
C GLU A 350 22.92 24.90 -18.71
N ALA A 351 22.40 25.27 -17.54
CA ALA A 351 21.66 24.34 -16.67
C ALA A 351 20.38 23.82 -17.37
N ALA A 352 19.66 24.69 -18.09
CA ALA A 352 18.52 24.27 -18.89
C ALA A 352 18.89 23.24 -19.96
N ARG A 353 20.02 23.44 -20.64
CA ARG A 353 20.52 22.52 -21.68
C ARG A 353 20.90 21.15 -21.10
N GLU A 354 21.54 21.12 -19.94
CA GLU A 354 21.87 19.88 -19.23
C GLU A 354 20.61 19.06 -18.90
N GLU A 355 19.59 19.70 -18.32
CA GLU A 355 18.33 19.03 -17.98
C GLU A 355 17.57 18.56 -19.23
N MET A 356 17.62 19.33 -20.32
CA MET A 356 17.01 18.92 -21.60
C MET A 356 17.71 17.71 -22.21
N ALA A 357 19.04 17.66 -22.16
CA ALA A 357 19.80 16.50 -22.63
C ALA A 357 19.48 15.23 -21.80
N ALA A 358 19.35 15.38 -20.48
CA ALA A 358 18.91 14.31 -19.61
C ALA A 358 17.48 13.84 -19.92
N LEU A 359 16.57 14.78 -20.22
CA LEU A 359 15.19 14.48 -20.63
C LEU A 359 15.14 13.67 -21.92
N GLU A 360 15.89 14.07 -22.94
CA GLU A 360 15.96 13.39 -24.22
C GLU A 360 16.48 11.95 -24.07
N GLU A 361 17.53 11.77 -23.26
CA GLU A 361 18.09 10.46 -22.98
C GLU A 361 17.10 9.56 -22.24
N ALA A 362 16.50 10.06 -21.16
CA ALA A 362 15.51 9.32 -20.39
C ALA A 362 14.28 8.95 -21.24
N ALA A 363 13.78 9.88 -22.06
CA ALA A 363 12.67 9.63 -22.97
C ALA A 363 13.04 8.60 -24.05
N ARG A 364 14.27 8.63 -24.56
CA ARG A 364 14.77 7.66 -25.53
C ARG A 364 14.73 6.24 -24.96
N VAL A 365 15.21 6.05 -23.73
CA VAL A 365 15.17 4.75 -23.04
C VAL A 365 13.73 4.33 -22.72
N ALA A 366 12.87 5.27 -22.30
CA ALA A 366 11.49 5.00 -21.92
C ALA A 366 10.59 4.53 -23.08
N ARG A 367 10.89 4.89 -24.35
CA ARG A 367 10.06 4.55 -25.53
C ARG A 367 9.78 3.05 -25.72
N GLY A 368 10.66 2.17 -25.23
CA GLY A 368 10.50 0.72 -25.32
C GLY A 368 9.85 0.07 -24.08
N ILE A 369 9.53 0.85 -23.05
CA ILE A 369 9.09 0.33 -21.75
C ILE A 369 7.57 0.49 -21.64
N VAL A 370 6.88 -0.62 -21.35
CA VAL A 370 5.46 -0.61 -20.98
C VAL A 370 5.38 -0.50 -19.45
N PRO A 371 4.88 0.62 -18.89
CA PRO A 371 4.86 0.79 -17.44
C PRO A 371 3.97 -0.26 -16.77
N ALA A 372 4.53 -0.99 -15.80
CA ALA A 372 3.87 -2.06 -15.06
C ALA A 372 3.04 -1.52 -13.87
N SER A 373 3.26 -0.28 -13.44
CA SER A 373 2.55 0.33 -12.32
C SER A 373 2.06 1.76 -12.62
N PRO A 374 1.04 2.26 -11.89
CA PRO A 374 0.63 3.67 -11.97
C PRO A 374 1.76 4.66 -11.63
N TYR A 375 2.66 4.29 -10.71
CA TYR A 375 3.80 5.14 -10.34
C TYR A 375 4.80 5.24 -11.50
N GLU A 376 5.16 4.11 -12.09
CA GLU A 376 6.04 4.07 -13.26
C GLU A 376 5.45 4.84 -14.44
N ARG A 377 4.13 4.70 -14.65
CA ARG A 377 3.38 5.49 -15.64
C ARG A 377 3.52 7.00 -15.38
N ALA A 378 3.48 7.43 -14.12
CA ALA A 378 3.59 8.83 -13.76
C ALA A 378 5.02 9.38 -13.93
N VAL A 379 6.04 8.57 -13.66
CA VAL A 379 7.47 8.94 -13.82
C VAL A 379 7.86 8.99 -15.29
N LEU A 380 7.40 8.01 -16.09
CA LEU A 380 7.70 7.92 -17.52
C LEU A 380 6.66 8.61 -18.40
N ALA A 381 5.68 9.30 -17.81
CA ALA A 381 4.71 10.07 -18.57
C ALA A 381 5.45 11.14 -19.37
N PRO A 382 5.16 11.28 -20.68
CA PRO A 382 5.70 12.40 -21.44
C PRO A 382 5.33 13.71 -20.76
N PRO A 383 6.22 14.71 -20.78
CA PRO A 383 5.88 16.01 -20.21
C PRO A 383 4.64 16.56 -20.91
N GLU A 384 3.66 16.99 -20.11
CA GLU A 384 2.48 17.66 -20.63
C GLU A 384 2.93 18.90 -21.40
N PRO A 385 2.37 19.17 -22.59
CA PRO A 385 2.62 20.45 -23.24
C PRO A 385 2.22 21.56 -22.28
N PRO A 386 2.92 22.71 -22.30
CA PRO A 386 2.53 23.86 -21.48
C PRO A 386 1.05 24.09 -21.73
N ALA A 387 0.24 24.04 -20.67
CA ALA A 387 -1.16 24.39 -20.78
C ALA A 387 -1.20 25.73 -21.48
N LEU A 388 -1.77 25.77 -22.69
CA LEU A 388 -2.05 27.02 -23.40
C LEU A 388 -2.66 27.94 -22.35
N ARG A 389 -2.00 29.07 -22.07
CA ARG A 389 -2.45 30.06 -21.09
C ARG A 389 -3.82 30.58 -21.55
N THR A 390 -4.90 29.84 -21.26
CA THR A 390 -6.29 30.24 -21.47
C THR A 390 -6.85 30.97 -20.25
N GLY A 391 -5.96 31.35 -19.34
CA GLY A 391 -6.19 32.33 -18.29
C GLY A 391 -4.83 32.93 -17.97
N GLU A 392 -4.74 34.24 -18.13
CA GLU A 392 -3.67 35.08 -17.60
C GLU A 392 -3.31 34.60 -16.17
N PRO A 393 -2.02 34.47 -15.81
CA PRO A 393 -1.67 34.21 -14.42
C PRO A 393 -2.34 35.29 -13.56
N ALA A 394 -3.07 34.89 -12.52
CA ALA A 394 -3.50 35.84 -11.50
C ALA A 394 -2.22 36.49 -10.95
N GLY A 395 -1.91 37.68 -11.44
CA GLY A 395 -0.77 38.43 -10.94
C GLY A 395 -0.89 38.60 -9.43
N PRO A 396 0.24 38.75 -8.72
CA PRO A 396 0.24 38.94 -7.27
C PRO A 396 -0.66 40.11 -6.81
N GLU A 397 -1.02 41.02 -7.71
CA GLU A 397 -1.95 42.14 -7.47
C GLU A 397 -3.40 41.74 -7.16
N ARG A 398 -3.88 40.54 -7.54
CA ARG A 398 -5.22 40.09 -7.13
C ARG A 398 -5.28 39.56 -5.68
N LEU A 399 -4.13 39.33 -5.05
CA LEU A 399 -4.04 38.76 -3.70
C LEU A 399 -3.87 39.84 -2.60
N THR A 400 -3.92 41.14 -2.95
CA THR A 400 -3.61 42.26 -2.03
C THR A 400 -4.77 43.21 -1.69
N ALA A 401 -6.02 42.95 -2.11
CA ALA A 401 -7.14 43.85 -1.77
C ALA A 401 -8.07 43.25 -0.69
N PRO A 402 -8.11 43.78 0.55
CA PRO A 402 -9.23 43.53 1.44
C PRO A 402 -10.44 44.31 0.91
N GLY A 403 -11.42 43.58 0.37
CA GLY A 403 -12.64 44.17 -0.17
C GLY A 403 -13.38 44.98 0.89
N ARG A 404 -13.39 46.31 0.74
CA ARG A 404 -14.44 47.17 1.27
C ARG A 404 -15.71 46.85 0.49
N ARG A 405 -16.74 46.37 1.18
CA ARG A 405 -18.11 46.24 0.64
C ARG A 405 -18.76 47.62 0.56
N PRO A 406 -19.57 47.93 -0.46
CA PRO A 406 -20.68 48.86 -0.31
C PRO A 406 -21.81 48.24 0.51
#